data_AF-A0A356WBF4-F1
#
_entry.id   AF-A0A356WBF4-F1
#
_cell.length_a   1.000
_cell.length_b   1.000
_cell.length_c   1.000
_cell.angle_alpha   90.00
_cell.angle_beta   90.00
_cell.angle_gamma   90.00
#
_symmetry.space_group_name_H-M   'P 1'
#
loop_
_entity.id
_entity.type
_entity.pdbx_description
1 polymer ?
#
loop_
_entity_poly.entity_id
_entity_poly.type
_entity_poly.pdbx_seq_one_letter_code
_entity_poly.pdbx_strand_id
1 'polypeptide(L)'
;MTRETHESEFEVVRMRVRPQFVYVRHGKTERRKSLLVQARRRKGADSDAHMGEGFTATKKIGNAVIRNRCKRRLREAARVL
;
A
#
# COMPACT_ATOMS: atom_id res chain seq x y z
N MET A 1 22.10 -15.72 -11.50
CA MET A 1 21.66 -14.30 -11.48
C MET A 1 21.18 -13.99 -10.08
N THR A 2 22.08 -13.43 -9.26
CA THR A 2 21.97 -13.19 -7.82
C THR A 2 20.79 -12.27 -7.52
N ARG A 3 19.76 -12.79 -6.84
CA ARG A 3 18.71 -11.95 -6.23
C ARG A 3 19.30 -11.42 -4.93
N GLU A 4 19.87 -10.23 -5.00
CA GLU A 4 20.21 -9.48 -3.80
C GLU A 4 18.90 -9.16 -3.07
N THR A 5 18.61 -9.92 -2.03
CA THR A 5 17.67 -9.52 -0.99
C THR A 5 18.28 -8.32 -0.29
N HIS A 6 18.01 -7.12 -0.81
CA HIS A 6 18.18 -5.90 -0.03
C HIS A 6 17.22 -6.01 1.15
N GLU A 7 17.74 -6.50 2.27
CA GLU A 7 17.14 -6.44 3.59
C GLU A 7 17.22 -4.97 4.03
N SER A 8 16.44 -4.15 3.36
CA SER A 8 16.36 -2.72 3.63
C SER A 8 15.52 -2.54 4.89
N GLU A 9 16.18 -2.09 5.96
CA GLU A 9 15.60 -1.67 7.25
C GLU A 9 14.71 -0.42 7.08
N PHE A 10 13.65 -0.50 6.28
CA PHE A 10 12.63 0.55 6.24
C PHE A 10 11.47 0.19 7.15
N GLU A 11 11.04 1.15 7.96
CA GLU A 11 9.87 0.96 8.81
C GLU A 11 8.59 1.05 7.97
N VAL A 12 7.73 0.04 8.07
CA VAL A 12 6.41 0.06 7.42
C VAL A 12 5.43 0.82 8.31
N VAL A 13 5.06 2.03 7.88
CA VAL A 13 4.16 2.92 8.61
C VAL A 13 2.79 2.96 7.95
N ARG A 14 1.73 2.79 8.75
CA ARG A 14 0.35 2.87 8.25
C ARG A 14 -0.04 4.30 7.86
N MET A 15 -0.53 4.46 6.64
CA MET A 15 -1.17 5.68 6.16
C MET A 15 -2.54 5.89 6.83
N ARG A 16 -2.71 7.04 7.47
CA ARG A 16 -3.91 7.37 8.29
C ARG A 16 -4.78 8.45 7.66
N VAL A 17 -4.18 9.41 6.96
CA VAL A 17 -4.88 10.63 6.51
C VAL A 17 -5.07 10.66 5.00
N ARG A 18 -6.18 11.24 4.54
CA ARG A 18 -6.53 11.33 3.12
C ARG A 18 -5.43 11.95 2.23
N PRO A 19 -4.71 13.02 2.63
CA PRO A 19 -3.64 13.59 1.82
C PRO A 19 -2.55 12.59 1.42
N GLN A 20 -2.23 11.63 2.30
CA GLN A 20 -1.25 10.59 2.00
C GLN A 20 -1.72 9.70 0.83
N PHE A 21 -3.00 9.31 0.82
CA PHE A 21 -3.58 8.50 -0.28
C PHE A 21 -3.65 9.29 -1.59
N VAL A 22 -4.00 10.58 -1.52
CA VAL A 22 -4.02 11.45 -2.70
C VAL A 22 -2.63 11.63 -3.27
N TYR A 23 -1.61 11.78 -2.43
CA TYR A 23 -0.20 11.86 -2.86
C TYR A 23 0.22 10.64 -3.69
N VAL A 24 -0.11 9.43 -3.19
CA VAL A 24 0.24 8.15 -3.84
C VAL A 24 -0.51 7.94 -5.15
N ARG A 25 -1.72 8.48 -5.30
CA ARG A 25 -2.54 8.36 -6.53
C ARG A 25 -1.84 8.87 -7.80
N HIS A 26 -0.90 9.81 -7.66
CA HIS A 26 -0.11 10.37 -8.76
C HIS A 26 1.18 9.59 -9.05
N GLY A 27 1.35 8.40 -8.44
CA GLY A 27 2.49 7.52 -8.65
C GLY A 27 2.28 6.46 -9.73
N LYS A 28 3.19 5.47 -9.75
CA LYS A 28 3.05 4.27 -10.58
C LYS A 28 1.82 3.48 -10.14
N THR A 29 1.10 2.95 -11.11
CA THR A 29 -0.16 2.22 -10.87
C THR A 29 -0.10 0.88 -11.60
N GLU A 30 -0.28 -0.21 -10.84
CA GLU A 30 -0.34 -1.58 -11.35
C GLU A 30 -1.77 -2.12 -11.13
N ARG A 31 -2.40 -2.62 -12.19
CA ARG A 31 -3.73 -3.25 -12.13
C ARG A 31 -3.60 -4.76 -12.15
N ARG A 32 -4.28 -5.43 -11.22
CA ARG A 32 -4.46 -6.88 -11.19
C ARG A 32 -5.96 -7.19 -11.13
N LYS A 33 -6.31 -8.44 -11.39
CA LYS A 33 -7.72 -8.90 -11.44
C LYS A 33 -8.51 -8.55 -10.17
N SER A 34 -7.87 -8.65 -9.00
CA SER A 34 -8.50 -8.48 -7.70
C SER A 34 -8.19 -7.16 -7.01
N LEU A 35 -7.18 -6.41 -7.46
CA LEU A 35 -6.68 -5.23 -6.75
C LEU A 35 -5.94 -4.25 -7.68
N LEU A 36 -5.84 -3.01 -7.19
CA LEU A 36 -5.06 -1.93 -7.78
C LEU A 36 -3.96 -1.57 -6.78
N VAL A 37 -2.71 -1.59 -7.20
CA VAL A 37 -1.59 -1.07 -6.40
C VAL A 37 -1.20 0.28 -6.95
N GLN A 38 -1.04 1.27 -6.06
CA GLN A 38 -0.48 2.56 -6.40
C GLN A 38 0.70 2.81 -5.48
N ALA A 39 1.83 3.24 -6.04
CA ALA A 39 3.06 3.48 -5.31
C ALA A 39 3.76 4.73 -5.86
N ARG A 40 4.28 5.55 -4.95
CA ARG A 40 5.01 6.77 -5.30
C ARG A 40 6.22 6.91 -4.39
N ARG A 41 7.41 7.10 -5.00
CA ARG A 41 8.63 7.39 -4.24
C ARG A 41 8.48 8.71 -3.50
N ARG A 42 8.76 8.71 -2.20
CA ARG A 42 8.80 9.92 -1.37
C ARG A 42 10.01 10.76 -1.78
N LYS A 43 9.90 12.08 -1.68
CA LYS A 43 11.01 13.03 -1.90
C LYS A 43 11.53 13.52 -0.54
N GLY A 44 12.85 13.70 -0.41
CA GLY A 44 13.49 14.23 0.81
C GLY A 44 14.52 13.27 1.41
N ALA A 45 15.29 13.74 2.40
CA ALA A 45 16.37 13.00 3.04
C ALA A 45 15.88 11.70 3.75
N ASP A 46 14.64 11.68 4.24
CA ASP A 46 14.05 10.51 4.91
C ASP A 46 13.25 9.60 3.96
N SER A 47 13.49 9.66 2.64
CA SER A 47 12.70 8.88 1.68
C SER A 47 12.85 7.37 1.82
N ASP A 48 13.99 6.94 2.36
CA ASP A 48 14.39 5.54 2.41
C ASP A 48 14.16 4.92 3.80
N ALA A 49 13.82 5.74 4.81
CA ALA A 49 13.60 5.29 6.19
C ALA A 49 12.19 4.71 6.45
N HIS A 50 11.17 5.15 5.69
CA HIS A 50 9.78 4.74 5.95
C HIS A 50 9.00 4.40 4.68
N MET A 51 8.43 3.19 4.64
CA MET A 51 7.46 2.79 3.62
C MET A 51 6.03 2.99 4.14
N GLY A 52 5.23 3.76 3.41
CA GLY A 52 3.83 3.99 3.76
C GLY A 52 2.90 2.91 3.20
N GLU A 53 2.15 2.20 4.05
CA GLU A 53 1.12 1.25 3.61
C GLU A 53 -0.31 1.75 3.84
N GLY A 54 -1.22 1.48 2.91
CA GLY A 54 -2.61 1.92 3.03
C GLY A 54 -3.56 1.14 2.14
N PHE A 55 -4.75 0.84 2.68
CA PHE A 55 -5.76 0.03 1.99
C PHE A 55 -7.08 0.78 1.86
N THR A 56 -7.60 0.82 0.64
CA THR A 56 -8.92 1.39 0.35
C THR A 56 -9.85 0.32 -0.22
N ALA A 57 -11.15 0.50 -0.02
CA ALA A 57 -12.19 -0.36 -0.58
C ALA A 57 -13.31 0.51 -1.13
N THR A 58 -13.66 0.32 -2.41
CA THR A 58 -14.68 1.13 -3.06
C THR A 58 -16.07 0.76 -2.53
N LYS A 59 -17.06 1.65 -2.68
CA LYS A 59 -18.47 1.31 -2.38
C LYS A 59 -19.03 0.26 -3.37
N LYS A 60 -18.40 0.10 -4.55
CA LYS A 60 -18.87 -0.79 -5.63
C LYS A 60 -18.80 -2.27 -5.27
N ILE A 61 -17.89 -2.67 -4.37
CA ILE A 61 -17.72 -4.08 -4.01
C ILE A 61 -18.77 -4.60 -3.02
N GLY A 62 -19.63 -3.73 -2.48
CA GLY A 62 -20.73 -4.11 -1.60
C GLY A 62 -20.76 -3.38 -0.25
N ASN A 63 -21.45 -3.99 0.71
CA ASN A 63 -21.75 -3.39 2.01
C ASN A 63 -20.50 -3.22 2.92
N ALA A 64 -20.73 -2.68 4.13
CA ALA A 64 -19.65 -2.45 5.10
C ALA A 64 -18.88 -3.73 5.47
N VAL A 65 -19.57 -4.87 5.60
CA VAL A 65 -18.97 -6.16 5.95
C VAL A 65 -18.02 -6.63 4.85
N ILE A 66 -18.44 -6.59 3.58
CA ILE A 66 -17.60 -6.99 2.44
C ILE A 66 -16.37 -6.09 2.36
N ARG A 67 -16.54 -4.77 2.48
CA ARG A 67 -15.40 -3.83 2.45
C ARG A 67 -14.42 -4.05 3.59
N ASN A 68 -14.91 -4.35 4.79
CA ASN A 68 -14.05 -4.63 5.95
C ASN A 68 -13.31 -5.97 5.79
N ARG A 69 -13.96 -6.98 5.21
CA ARG A 69 -13.32 -8.26 4.86
C ARG A 69 -12.18 -8.06 3.84
N CYS A 70 -12.41 -7.28 2.78
CA CYS A 70 -11.37 -6.96 1.81
C CYS A 70 -10.17 -6.25 2.46
N LYS A 71 -10.41 -5.20 3.26
CA LYS A 71 -9.32 -4.49 3.97
C LYS A 71 -8.56 -5.39 4.95
N ARG A 72 -9.24 -6.34 5.61
CA ARG A 72 -8.58 -7.33 6.47
C ARG A 72 -7.68 -8.24 5.66
N ARG A 73 -8.18 -8.84 4.59
CA ARG A 73 -7.40 -9.72 3.71
C ARG A 73 -6.17 -9.03 3.12
N LEU A 74 -6.30 -7.78 2.69
CA LEU A 74 -5.17 -7.02 2.15
C LEU A 74 -4.10 -6.73 3.23
N ARG A 75 -4.51 -6.45 4.47
CA ARG A 75 -3.58 -6.28 5.60
C ARG A 75 -2.83 -7.56 5.92
N GLU A 76 -3.53 -8.68 6.00
CA GLU A 76 -2.86 -9.98 6.23
C GLU A 76 -1.91 -10.32 5.09
N ALA A 77 -2.31 -10.09 3.83
CA ALA A 77 -1.43 -10.33 2.69
C ALA A 77 -0.17 -9.46 2.72
N ALA A 78 -0.27 -8.19 3.12
CA ALA A 78 0.87 -7.31 3.26
C ALA A 78 1.79 -7.67 4.44
N ARG A 79 1.22 -8.24 5.52
CA ARG A 79 2.00 -8.71 6.68
C ARG A 79 2.84 -9.95 6.39
N VAL A 80 2.36 -10.83 5.50
CA VAL A 80 2.98 -12.14 5.21
C VAL A 80 4.03 -12.04 4.09
N LEU A 81 4.11 -10.90 3.41
CA LEU A 81 5.09 -10.61 2.35
C LEU A 81 6.24 -9.77 2.90
#